data_AF-A0A7C4TFY3-F1
#
_entry.id   AF-A0A7C4TFY3-F1
#
_cell.length_a   1.000
_cell.length_b   1.000
_cell.length_c   1.000
_cell.angle_alpha   90.00
_cell.angle_beta   90.00
_cell.angle_gamma   90.00
#
_symmetry.space_group_name_H-M   'P 1'
#
loop_
_entity.id
_entity.type
_entity.pdbx_description
1 polymer ?
#
loop_
_entity_poly.entity_id
_entity_poly.type
_entity_poly.pdbx_seq_one_letter_code
_entity_poly.pdbx_strand_id
1 'polypeptide(L)'
;MLKIAFADHGDLDALSRNLDGIRSDAQARVAYVDERIREYDTTGGPFPDRLPVIMLVARFQREHAAAVLRWAEWAADEVARWEGVTFETGARVPAAGGE
;
A
#
# COMPACT_ATOMS: atom_id res chain seq x y z
N MET A 1 6.23 5.16 -2.95
CA MET A 1 7.44 5.50 -2.18
C MET A 1 8.16 6.73 -2.72
N LEU A 2 8.66 6.74 -3.96
CA LEU A 2 9.35 7.91 -4.54
C LEU A 2 8.51 9.20 -4.46
N LYS A 3 7.23 9.14 -4.85
CA LYS A 3 6.31 10.29 -4.79
C LYS A 3 5.99 10.80 -3.39
N ILE A 4 6.28 10.01 -2.35
CA ILE A 4 6.05 10.36 -0.94
C ILE A 4 7.32 10.96 -0.35
N ALA A 5 8.48 10.40 -0.71
CA ALA A 5 9.78 10.96 -0.36
C ALA A 5 10.02 12.37 -0.93
N PHE A 6 9.23 12.79 -1.93
CA PHE A 6 9.24 14.12 -2.53
C PHE A 6 7.91 14.85 -2.38
N ALA A 7 7.09 14.49 -1.38
CA ALA A 7 5.82 15.15 -1.12
C ALA A 7 6.00 16.67 -0.89
N ASP A 8 7.17 17.09 -0.39
CA ASP A 8 7.53 18.49 -0.14
C ASP A 8 7.61 19.38 -1.40
N HIS A 9 7.60 18.76 -2.60
CA HIS A 9 7.53 19.44 -3.89
C HIS A 9 6.11 19.50 -4.48
N GLY A 10 5.11 18.93 -3.80
CA GLY A 10 3.70 18.93 -4.21
C GLY A 10 2.78 19.56 -3.15
N ASP A 11 1.49 19.23 -3.20
CA ASP A 11 0.48 19.59 -2.21
C ASP A 11 -0.13 18.34 -1.54
N LEU A 12 -0.91 18.55 -0.47
CA LEU A 12 -1.58 17.48 0.29
C LEU A 12 -2.52 16.64 -0.58
N ASP A 13 -3.16 17.25 -1.58
CA ASP A 13 -4.08 16.55 -2.50
C ASP A 13 -3.33 15.59 -3.43
N ALA A 14 -2.14 15.98 -3.91
CA ALA A 14 -1.28 15.12 -4.69
C ALA A 14 -0.74 13.95 -3.84
N LEU A 15 -0.35 14.22 -2.59
CA LEU A 15 0.08 13.17 -1.65
C LEU A 15 -1.05 12.17 -1.39
N SER A 16 -2.26 12.66 -1.09
CA SER A 16 -3.45 11.83 -0.84
C SER A 16 -3.80 10.95 -2.03
N ARG A 17 -3.83 11.51 -3.25
CA ARG A 17 -4.08 10.73 -4.47
C ARG A 17 -3.02 9.66 -4.72
N ASN A 18 -1.77 9.93 -4.39
CA ASN A 18 -0.71 8.93 -4.51
C ASN A 18 -0.88 7.79 -3.50
N LEU A 19 -1.28 8.09 -2.25
CA LEU A 19 -1.59 7.08 -1.24
C LEU A 19 -2.79 6.21 -1.66
N ASP A 20 -3.84 6.82 -2.22
CA ASP A 20 -4.99 6.10 -2.77
C ASP A 20 -4.60 5.15 -3.90
N GLY A 21 -3.72 5.60 -4.82
CA GLY A 21 -3.18 4.74 -5.86
C GLY A 21 -2.43 3.53 -5.30
N ILE A 22 -1.55 3.75 -4.31
CA ILE A 22 -0.81 2.66 -3.66
C ILE A 22 -1.76 1.68 -2.96
N ARG A 23 -2.77 2.20 -2.26
CA ARG A 23 -3.80 1.39 -1.59
C ARG A 23 -4.56 0.52 -2.59
N SER A 24 -5.05 1.11 -3.66
CA SER A 24 -5.78 0.41 -4.73
C SER A 24 -4.93 -0.69 -5.36
N ASP A 25 -3.68 -0.40 -5.70
CA ASP A 25 -2.76 -1.36 -6.30
C ASP A 25 -2.46 -2.53 -5.33
N ALA A 26 -2.24 -2.24 -4.05
CA ALA A 26 -1.99 -3.26 -3.03
C ALA A 26 -3.22 -4.16 -2.82
N GLN A 27 -4.42 -3.57 -2.78
CA GLN A 27 -5.68 -4.32 -2.67
C GLN A 27 -5.89 -5.24 -3.87
N ALA A 28 -5.69 -4.72 -5.10
CA ALA A 28 -5.76 -5.52 -6.31
C ALA A 28 -4.74 -6.67 -6.31
N ARG A 29 -3.53 -6.43 -5.79
CA ARG A 29 -2.49 -7.45 -5.70
C ARG A 29 -2.83 -8.56 -4.70
N VAL A 30 -3.40 -8.23 -3.53
CA VAL A 30 -3.90 -9.22 -2.57
C VAL A 30 -4.98 -10.08 -3.22
N ALA A 31 -5.98 -9.45 -3.83
CA ALA A 31 -7.09 -10.16 -4.47
C ALA A 31 -6.60 -11.12 -5.58
N TYR A 32 -5.69 -10.64 -6.42
CA TYR A 32 -5.08 -11.44 -7.48
C TYR A 32 -4.34 -12.66 -6.91
N VAL A 33 -3.48 -12.48 -5.90
CA VAL A 33 -2.74 -13.61 -5.33
C VAL A 33 -3.67 -14.63 -4.66
N ASP A 34 -4.72 -14.16 -3.97
CA ASP A 34 -5.71 -15.02 -3.32
C ASP A 34 -6.56 -15.80 -4.34
N GLU A 35 -6.85 -15.21 -5.51
CA GLU A 35 -7.45 -15.93 -6.63
C GLU A 35 -6.53 -17.01 -7.19
N ARG A 36 -5.25 -16.68 -7.44
CA ARG A 36 -4.26 -17.65 -7.96
C ARG A 36 -4.04 -18.82 -7.01
N ILE A 37 -3.97 -18.56 -5.70
CA ILE A 37 -3.86 -19.62 -4.68
C ILE A 37 -5.06 -20.56 -4.75
N ARG A 38 -6.28 -20.03 -4.80
CA ARG A 38 -7.51 -20.85 -4.90
C ARG A 38 -7.57 -21.68 -6.18
N GLU A 39 -7.19 -21.09 -7.30
CA GLU A 39 -7.13 -21.80 -8.58
C GLU A 39 -6.12 -22.95 -8.52
N TYR A 40 -4.94 -22.72 -7.95
CA TYR A 40 -3.89 -23.73 -7.86
C TYR A 40 -4.21 -24.85 -6.88
N ASP A 41 -4.92 -24.55 -5.80
CA ASP A 41 -5.45 -25.56 -4.88
C ASP A 41 -6.42 -26.53 -5.59
N THR A 42 -7.18 -26.01 -6.58
CA THR A 42 -8.15 -26.80 -7.34
C THR A 42 -7.53 -27.53 -8.54
N THR A 43 -6.61 -26.88 -9.25
CA THR A 43 -6.13 -27.33 -10.56
C THR A 43 -4.71 -27.93 -10.55
N GLY A 44 -3.94 -27.71 -9.48
CA GLY A 44 -2.50 -27.94 -9.45
C GLY A 44 -1.68 -26.89 -10.20
N GLY A 45 -2.35 -25.95 -10.89
CA GLY A 45 -1.72 -24.92 -11.70
C GLY A 45 -1.01 -25.45 -12.97
N PRO A 46 -0.38 -24.57 -13.76
CA PRO A 46 0.28 -24.95 -15.01
C PRO A 46 1.58 -25.74 -14.82
N PHE A 47 2.13 -25.76 -13.60
CA PHE A 47 3.41 -26.40 -13.28
C PHE A 47 3.31 -27.19 -11.96
N PRO A 48 2.57 -28.31 -11.94
CA PRO A 48 2.25 -29.04 -10.71
C PRO A 48 3.50 -29.51 -9.95
N ASP A 49 4.55 -29.96 -10.66
CA ASP A 49 5.81 -30.41 -10.05
C ASP A 49 6.56 -29.28 -9.31
N ARG A 50 6.26 -28.02 -9.62
CA ARG A 50 6.85 -26.86 -8.93
C ARG A 50 5.89 -26.19 -7.98
N LEU A 51 4.69 -26.72 -7.80
CA LEU A 51 3.65 -26.08 -6.99
C LEU A 51 4.15 -25.73 -5.58
N PRO A 52 4.88 -26.60 -4.84
CA PRO A 52 5.40 -26.24 -3.52
C PRO A 52 6.29 -24.98 -3.53
N VAL A 53 7.14 -24.82 -4.56
CA VAL A 53 8.02 -23.65 -4.71
C VAL A 53 7.22 -22.41 -5.11
N ILE A 54 6.25 -22.57 -6.01
CA ILE A 54 5.35 -21.50 -6.42
C ILE A 54 4.56 -20.95 -5.22
N MET A 55 4.11 -21.84 -4.32
CA MET A 55 3.37 -21.44 -3.12
C MET A 55 4.20 -20.63 -2.13
N LEU A 56 5.51 -20.86 -2.02
CA LEU A 56 6.40 -20.01 -1.23
C LEU A 56 6.41 -18.56 -1.74
N VAL A 57 6.51 -18.40 -3.07
CA VAL A 57 6.49 -17.08 -3.71
C VAL A 57 5.12 -16.43 -3.61
N ALA A 58 4.04 -17.18 -3.82
CA ALA A 58 2.68 -16.68 -3.69
C ALA A 58 2.42 -16.16 -2.26
N ARG A 59 2.83 -16.93 -1.24
CA ARG A 59 2.74 -16.50 0.16
C ARG A 59 3.50 -15.19 0.41
N PHE A 60 4.75 -15.10 -0.03
CA PHE A 60 5.54 -13.88 0.10
C PHE A 60 4.86 -12.68 -0.57
N GLN A 61 4.37 -12.85 -1.81
CA GLN A 61 3.70 -11.76 -2.54
C GLN A 61 2.42 -11.30 -1.85
N ARG A 62 1.64 -12.25 -1.29
CA ARG A 62 0.46 -11.94 -0.50
C ARG A 62 0.81 -11.14 0.76
N GLU A 63 1.77 -11.63 1.54
CA GLU A 63 2.20 -10.99 2.78
C GLU A 63 2.76 -9.58 2.53
N HIS A 64 3.55 -9.43 1.46
CA HIS A 64 4.08 -8.14 1.02
C HIS A 64 2.96 -7.16 0.62
N ALA A 65 2.03 -7.58 -0.24
CA ALA A 65 0.92 -6.72 -0.66
C ALA A 65 0.02 -6.32 0.52
N ALA A 66 -0.26 -7.26 1.44
CA ALA A 66 -1.01 -6.96 2.65
C ALA A 66 -0.28 -5.97 3.57
N ALA A 67 1.06 -6.07 3.66
CA ALA A 67 1.86 -5.10 4.42
C ALA A 67 1.81 -3.71 3.80
N VAL A 68 1.90 -3.61 2.47
CA VAL A 68 1.77 -2.33 1.75
C VAL A 68 0.38 -1.74 1.94
N LEU A 69 -0.68 -2.56 1.88
CA LEU A 69 -2.06 -2.11 2.09
C LEU A 69 -2.24 -1.50 3.49
N ARG A 70 -1.87 -2.24 4.54
CA ARG A 70 -1.95 -1.74 5.93
C ARG A 70 -1.17 -0.44 6.12
N TRP A 71 0.02 -0.37 5.52
CA TRP A 71 0.85 0.83 5.59
C TRP A 71 0.20 2.02 4.86
N ALA A 72 -0.41 1.79 3.69
CA ALA A 72 -1.04 2.86 2.91
C ALA A 72 -2.29 3.41 3.60
N GLU A 73 -3.08 2.54 4.24
CA GLU A 73 -4.22 2.93 5.07
C GLU A 73 -3.77 3.80 6.24
N TRP A 74 -2.78 3.33 7.02
CA TRP A 74 -2.21 4.11 8.11
C TRP A 74 -1.64 5.46 7.63
N ALA A 75 -0.90 5.46 6.52
CA ALA A 75 -0.30 6.68 6.00
C ALA A 75 -1.36 7.70 5.54
N ALA A 76 -2.46 7.24 4.93
CA ALA A 76 -3.58 8.10 4.57
C ALA A 76 -4.24 8.72 5.82
N ASP A 77 -4.43 7.92 6.88
CA ASP A 77 -4.98 8.40 8.15
C ASP A 77 -4.06 9.41 8.86
N GLU A 78 -2.73 9.28 8.72
CA GLU A 78 -1.78 10.27 9.23
C GLU A 78 -1.84 11.57 8.41
N VAL A 79 -1.77 11.48 7.08
CA VAL A 79 -1.76 12.64 6.18
C VAL A 79 -3.06 13.44 6.28
N ALA A 80 -4.20 12.78 6.53
CA ALA A 80 -5.48 13.45 6.76
C ALA A 80 -5.47 14.41 7.97
N ARG A 81 -4.49 14.28 8.88
CA ARG A 81 -4.31 15.15 10.04
C ARG A 81 -3.29 16.27 9.79
N TRP A 82 -2.73 16.38 8.61
CA TRP A 82 -1.71 17.38 8.31
C TRP A 82 -2.34 18.66 7.74
N GLU A 83 -1.78 19.80 8.11
CA GLU A 83 -2.22 21.12 7.60
C GLU A 83 -1.28 21.71 6.54
N GLY A 84 -0.13 21.07 6.31
CA GLY A 84 0.84 21.46 5.29
C GLY A 84 1.83 20.33 5.02
N VAL A 85 2.45 20.36 3.84
CA VAL A 85 3.52 19.44 3.40
C VAL A 85 4.68 20.17 2.72
N THR A 86 4.60 21.48 2.49
CA THR A 86 5.56 22.18 1.61
C THR A 86 6.86 22.48 2.33
N PHE A 87 7.94 22.72 1.58
CA PHE A 87 9.25 23.09 2.14
C PHE A 87 9.20 24.34 3.05
N GLU A 88 8.26 25.26 2.82
CA GLU A 88 8.07 26.48 3.65
C GLU A 88 7.27 26.24 4.93
N THR A 89 6.34 25.27 4.94
CA THR A 89 5.46 24.99 6.08
C THR A 89 5.85 23.73 6.85
N GLY A 90 6.49 22.76 6.21
CA GLY A 90 6.80 21.42 6.73
C GLY A 90 5.54 20.57 6.93
N ALA A 91 5.72 19.24 7.03
CA ALA A 91 4.65 18.35 7.49
C ALA A 91 4.31 18.67 8.96
N ARG A 92 3.14 19.27 9.21
CA ARG A 92 2.69 19.64 10.57
C ARG A 92 1.30 19.09 10.86
N VAL A 93 1.17 18.50 12.05
CA VAL A 93 -0.13 18.22 12.68
C VAL A 93 -0.53 19.47 13.47
N PRO A 94 -1.78 19.96 13.36
CA PRO A 94 -2.24 21.08 14.18
C PRO A 94 -2.04 20.79 15.66
N ALA A 95 -1.66 21.81 16.43
CA ALA A 95 -1.66 21.68 17.88
C ALA A 95 -3.10 21.37 18.33
N ALA A 96 -3.29 20.26 19.06
CA ALA A 96 -4.56 19.98 19.71
C ALA A 96 -4.91 21.22 20.55
N GLY A 97 -6.00 21.90 20.20
CA GLY A 97 -6.35 23.21 20.74
C GLY A 97 -6.22 23.23 22.26
N GLY A 98 -5.42 24.18 22.76
CA GLY A 98 -5.49 24.57 24.16
C GLY A 98 -6.85 25.20 24.43
N GLU A 99 -7.43 24.82 25.58
CA GLU A 99 -8.64 25.38 26.19
C GLU A 99 -8.68 26.92 26.18
#